data_AF-A0A4S3ZYL8-F1
#
_entry.id   AF-A0A4S3ZYL8-F1
#
_cell.length_a   1.000
_cell.length_b   1.000
_cell.length_c   1.000
_cell.angle_alpha   90.00
_cell.angle_beta   90.00
_cell.angle_gamma   90.00
#
_symmetry.space_group_name_H-M   'P 1'
#
loop_
_entity.id
_entity.type
_entity.pdbx_description
1 polymer ?
#
loop_
_entity_poly.entity_id
_entity_poly.type
_entity_poly.pdbx_seq_one_letter_code
_entity_poly.pdbx_strand_id
1 'polypeptide(L)' 'MGESQRRRKSRDQSAQRQERAAAKLRENLLRRKNQARARRAGDADETDGLPAAKAPVPDQDADK' A
#
# COMPACT_ATOMS: atom_id res chain seq x y z
N MET A 1 -22.62 -21.42 19.79
CA MET A 1 -22.96 -20.68 18.55
C MET A 1 -22.00 -19.52 18.17
N GLY A 2 -21.18 -18.96 19.07
CA GLY A 2 -20.39 -17.73 18.78
C GLY A 2 -19.09 -17.90 17.99
N GLU A 3 -18.45 -19.07 18.00
CA GLU A 3 -17.15 -19.29 17.34
C GLU A 3 -17.26 -19.36 15.80
N SER A 4 -18.32 -19.99 15.31
CA SER A 4 -18.61 -20.09 13.87
C SER A 4 -18.92 -18.73 13.24
N GLN A 5 -19.41 -17.77 14.03
CA GLN A 5 -19.69 -16.41 13.59
C GLN A 5 -18.40 -15.55 13.56
N ARG A 6 -17.51 -15.72 14.55
CA ARG A 6 -16.18 -15.10 14.55
C ARG A 6 -15.31 -15.56 13.38
N ARG A 7 -15.28 -16.86 13.09
CA ARG A 7 -14.55 -17.42 11.94
C ARG A 7 -15.07 -16.95 10.58
N ARG A 8 -16.38 -16.71 10.45
CA ARG A 8 -16.95 -16.10 9.24
C ARG A 8 -16.51 -14.65 9.09
N LYS A 9 -16.71 -13.82 10.12
CA LYS A 9 -16.26 -12.42 10.11
C LYS A 9 -14.75 -12.27 9.80
N SER A 10 -13.90 -13.15 10.33
CA SER A 10 -12.46 -13.11 10.06
C SER A 10 -12.13 -13.44 8.60
N ARG A 11 -12.85 -14.40 7.99
CA ARG A 11 -12.70 -14.75 6.58
C ARG A 11 -13.14 -13.59 5.69
N ASP A 12 -14.27 -12.97 5.98
CA ASP A 12 -14.79 -11.82 5.22
C ASP A 12 -13.81 -10.64 5.23
N GLN A 13 -13.23 -10.33 6.39
CA GLN A 13 -12.20 -9.29 6.47
C GLN A 13 -10.92 -9.64 5.72
N SER A 14 -10.54 -10.92 5.68
CA SER A 14 -9.36 -11.35 4.91
C SER A 14 -9.57 -11.20 3.41
N ALA A 15 -10.78 -11.52 2.92
CA ALA A 15 -11.15 -11.33 1.52
C ALA A 15 -11.13 -9.84 1.13
N GLN A 16 -11.70 -8.97 1.97
CA GLN A 16 -11.68 -7.52 1.74
C GLN A 16 -10.25 -6.95 1.69
N ARG A 17 -9.33 -7.46 2.52
CA ARG A 17 -7.92 -7.05 2.48
C ARG A 17 -7.24 -7.47 1.17
N GLN A 18 -7.53 -8.68 0.69
CA GLN A 18 -6.98 -9.18 -0.58
C GLN A 18 -7.51 -8.37 -1.77
N GLU A 19 -8.80 -8.04 -1.80
CA GLU A 19 -9.39 -7.20 -2.84
C GLU A 19 -8.73 -5.82 -2.91
N ARG A 20 -8.56 -5.16 -1.75
CA ARG A 20 -7.86 -3.86 -1.68
C ARG A 20 -6.41 -3.97 -2.13
N ALA A 21 -5.70 -5.03 -1.74
CA ALA A 21 -4.32 -5.26 -2.16
C ALA A 21 -4.22 -5.47 -3.68
N ALA A 22 -5.13 -6.26 -4.27
CA ALA A 22 -5.18 -6.49 -5.70
C ALA A 22 -5.50 -5.20 -6.48
N ALA A 23 -6.46 -4.40 -6.01
CA ALA A 23 -6.78 -3.11 -6.61
C ALA A 23 -5.57 -2.15 -6.58
N LYS A 24 -4.91 -2.03 -5.41
CA LYS A 24 -3.72 -1.22 -5.24
C LYS A 24 -2.54 -1.70 -6.10
N LEU A 25 -2.38 -3.01 -6.26
CA LEU A 25 -1.35 -3.58 -7.12
C LEU A 25 -1.57 -3.20 -8.58
N ARG A 26 -2.81 -3.31 -9.08
CA ARG A 26 -3.16 -2.89 -10.46
C ARG A 26 -2.85 -1.41 -10.69
N GLU A 27 -3.24 -0.55 -9.76
CA GLU A 27 -2.95 0.89 -9.83
C GLU A 27 -1.43 1.15 -9.88
N ASN A 28 -0.65 0.53 -8.98
CA ASN A 28 0.80 0.69 -8.94
C ASN A 28 1.48 0.23 -10.24
N LEU A 29 1.03 -0.88 -10.82
CA LEU A 29 1.56 -1.38 -12.09
C LEU A 29 1.26 -0.41 -13.24
N LEU A 30 0.03 0.15 -13.29
CA LEU A 30 -0.34 1.16 -14.29
C LEU A 30 0.50 2.43 -14.14
N ARG A 31 0.64 2.93 -12.91
CA ARG A 31 1.48 4.10 -12.60
C ARG A 31 2.93 3.87 -13.05
N ARG A 32 3.52 2.73 -12.71
CA ARG A 32 4.90 2.37 -13.11
C ARG A 32 5.04 2.23 -14.63
N LYS A 33 4.04 1.66 -15.31
CA LYS A 33 4.03 1.53 -16.78
C LYS A 33 4.00 2.90 -17.46
N ASN A 34 3.17 3.82 -16.97
CA ASN A 34 3.10 5.18 -17.49
C ASN A 34 4.43 5.90 -17.27
N GLN A 35 5.00 5.80 -16.07
CA GLN A 35 6.29 6.41 -15.76
C GLN A 35 7.44 5.86 -16.62
N ALA A 36 7.50 4.54 -16.82
CA ALA A 36 8.49 3.92 -17.69
C ALA A 36 8.34 4.36 -19.16
N ARG A 37 7.11 4.60 -19.62
CA ARG A 37 6.84 5.15 -20.95
C ARG A 37 7.30 6.60 -21.08
N ALA A 38 6.97 7.46 -20.11
CA ALA A 38 7.41 8.86 -20.07
C ALA A 38 8.93 8.98 -20.13
N ARG A 39 9.64 8.21 -19.28
CA ARG A 39 11.11 8.15 -19.29
C ARG A 39 11.70 7.73 -20.64
N ARG A 40 11.05 6.78 -21.33
CA ARG A 40 11.50 6.35 -22.67
C ARG A 40 11.19 7.40 -23.74
N ALA A 41 10.09 8.12 -23.61
CA ALA A 41 9.70 9.19 -24.51
C ALA A 41 10.53 10.47 -24.32
N GLY A 42 11.33 10.55 -23.25
CA GLY A 42 12.06 11.77 -22.87
C GLY A 42 11.18 12.81 -22.18
N ASP A 43 9.94 12.46 -21.82
CA ASP A 43 9.05 13.33 -21.07
C ASP A 43 9.55 13.49 -19.63
N ALA A 44 9.45 14.71 -19.09
CA ALA A 44 9.79 15.00 -17.72
C ALA A 44 8.92 14.15 -16.76
N ASP A 45 9.57 13.50 -15.79
CA ASP A 45 8.87 12.76 -14.75
C ASP A 45 8.21 13.80 -13.81
N GLU A 46 6.94 14.13 -14.04
CA GLU A 46 6.15 15.06 -13.21
C GLU A 46 5.91 14.55 -11.77
N THR A 47 6.49 13.40 -11.40
CA THR A 47 6.45 12.97 -10.01
C THR A 47 7.27 13.91 -9.14
N ASP A 48 6.58 14.76 -8.37
CA ASP A 48 7.15 15.40 -7.20
C ASP A 48 7.85 14.32 -6.35
N GLY A 49 9.13 14.53 -6.06
CA GLY A 49 9.97 13.57 -5.37
C GLY A 49 9.29 13.03 -4.10
N LEU A 50 9.49 11.73 -3.83
CA LEU A 50 8.92 11.11 -2.64
C LEU A 50 9.29 11.95 -1.40
N PRO A 51 8.33 12.25 -0.51
CA PRO A 51 8.62 13.03 0.69
C PRO A 51 9.72 12.32 1.48
N ALA A 52 10.70 13.09 1.96
CA ALA A 52 11.80 12.57 2.75
C ALA A 52 11.24 11.70 3.89
N ALA A 53 11.83 10.52 4.10
CA ALA A 53 11.43 9.64 5.19
C ALA A 53 11.53 10.43 6.50
N LYS A 54 10.43 10.47 7.28
CA LYS A 54 10.48 11.01 8.65
C LYS A 54 11.54 10.22 9.39
N ALA A 55 12.45 10.92 10.08
CA ALA A 55 13.42 10.31 10.97
C ALA A 55 12.66 9.36 11.92
N PRO A 56 13.24 8.18 12.25
CA PRO A 56 12.66 7.33 13.27
C PRO A 56 12.50 8.18 14.53
N VAL A 57 11.25 8.40 14.94
CA VAL A 57 10.96 8.87 16.29
C VAL A 57 11.54 7.81 17.22
N PRO A 58 12.48 8.15 18.12
CA PRO A 58 13.02 7.16 19.04
C PRO A 58 11.85 6.58 19.85
N ASP A 59 11.81 5.25 19.90
CA ASP A 59 10.79 4.46 20.57
C ASP A 59 10.52 5.04 21.97
N GLN A 60 9.34 5.64 22.18
CA GLN A 60 8.87 6.10 23.50
C GLN A 60 8.29 4.95 24.34
N ASP A 61 8.79 3.72 24.16
CA ASP A 61 8.34 2.54 24.89
C ASP A 61 9.49 1.81 25.61
N ALA A 62 10.54 2.55 25.97
CA ALA A 62 11.61 2.07 26.86
C ALA A 62 11.76 3.03 28.05
N ASP A 63 10.81 2.99 28.98
CA ASP A 63 11.04 2.97 30.44
C ASP A 63 9.79 3.43 31.23
N LYS A 64 9.28 2.49 32.04
CA LYS A 64 8.36 2.63 33.20
C LYS A 64 6.88 2.96 32.98
#